data_AF-A0ABD1UPK1-F1
#
_entry.id   AF-A0ABD1UPK1-F1
#
_cell.length_a   1.000
_cell.length_b   1.000
_cell.length_c   1.000
_cell.angle_alpha   90.00
_cell.angle_beta   90.00
_cell.angle_gamma   90.00
#
_symmetry.space_group_name_H-M   'P 1'
#
loop_
_entity.id
_entity.type
_entity.pdbx_description
1 polymer ?
#
loop_
_entity_poly.entity_id
_entity_poly.type
_entity_poly.pdbx_seq_one_letter_code
_entity_poly.pdbx_strand_id
1 'polypeptide(L)'
;MAVLSRLILRYRTAPSIRSFCTKSSEIDLTRAASAAALSSALPVEDSKGKGRNVQWVFLGCPGVGKGTYAARLSNLLGVPHIATGDLVRQELSSHGPLSSKLAEIVNQGKLISDEIIINLLSKSLEESQAKGETGFILDGFPRTVRQAEILEGGNRH
;
A
#
# COMPACT_ATOMS: atom_id res chain seq x y z
N MET A 1 -0.95 9.89 17.64
CA MET A 1 -0.43 8.52 17.95
C MET A 1 -1.50 7.43 17.83
N ALA A 2 -2.66 7.51 18.50
CA ALA A 2 -3.68 6.43 18.46
C ALA A 2 -4.38 6.22 17.10
N VAL A 3 -4.31 7.19 16.18
CA VAL A 3 -4.99 7.14 14.87
C VAL A 3 -4.40 6.04 13.98
N LEU A 4 -3.08 6.05 13.79
CA LEU A 4 -2.38 5.09 12.92
C LEU A 4 -2.57 3.64 13.38
N SER A 5 -2.40 3.40 14.68
CA SER A 5 -2.62 2.07 15.27
C SER A 5 -4.04 1.57 15.07
N ARG A 6 -5.06 2.40 15.33
CA ARG A 6 -6.47 2.04 15.08
C ARG A 6 -6.72 1.74 13.61
N LEU A 7 -6.10 2.50 12.71
CA LEU A 7 -6.24 2.33 11.28
C LEU A 7 -5.65 1.00 10.81
N ILE A 8 -4.44 0.66 11.25
CA ILE A 8 -3.81 -0.64 10.98
C ILE A 8 -4.62 -1.79 11.58
N LEU A 9 -5.18 -1.62 12.78
CA LEU A 9 -6.07 -2.62 13.37
C LEU A 9 -7.31 -2.88 12.50
N ARG A 10 -7.85 -1.86 11.80
CA ARG A 10 -8.97 -2.03 10.87
C ARG A 10 -8.58 -2.87 9.65
N TYR A 11 -7.34 -2.76 9.17
CA TYR A 11 -6.84 -3.66 8.12
C TYR A 11 -6.78 -5.12 8.61
N ARG A 12 -6.50 -5.34 9.91
CA ARG A 12 -6.51 -6.68 10.53
C ARG A 12 -7.91 -7.29 10.70
N THR A 13 -8.91 -6.48 11.02
CA THR A 13 -10.28 -6.96 11.29
C THR A 13 -11.23 -6.84 10.11
N ALA A 14 -10.77 -6.26 8.98
CA ALA A 14 -11.55 -6.21 7.75
C ALA A 14 -11.98 -7.63 7.36
N PRO A 15 -13.30 -7.90 7.23
CA PRO A 15 -13.76 -9.23 6.89
C PRO A 15 -13.15 -9.61 5.54
N SER A 16 -12.33 -10.67 5.53
CA SER A 16 -11.97 -11.37 4.31
C SER A 16 -13.30 -11.72 3.64
N ILE A 17 -13.61 -11.05 2.54
CA ILE A 17 -14.86 -11.28 1.79
C ILE A 17 -14.93 -12.79 1.55
N ARG A 18 -15.81 -13.46 2.31
CA ARG A 18 -16.14 -14.86 2.13
C ARG A 18 -16.51 -14.97 0.66
N SER A 19 -15.70 -15.71 -0.09
CA SER A 19 -15.94 -16.03 -1.48
C SER A 19 -17.35 -16.62 -1.58
N PHE A 20 -18.32 -15.80 -1.97
CA PHE A 20 -19.64 -16.29 -2.32
C PHE A 20 -19.43 -17.04 -3.63
N CYS A 21 -19.39 -18.37 -3.54
CA CYS A 21 -19.52 -19.24 -4.69
C CYS A 21 -20.97 -19.07 -5.17
N THR A 22 -21.23 -18.06 -6.00
CA THR A 22 -22.46 -18.02 -6.77
C THR A 22 -22.29 -18.96 -7.94
N LYS A 23 -22.98 -20.10 -7.86
CA LYS A 23 -23.32 -20.91 -9.02
C LYS A 23 -23.97 -19.99 -10.07
N SER A 24 -23.41 -19.96 -11.27
CA SER A 24 -24.09 -19.52 -12.50
C SER A 24 -23.58 -20.46 -13.59
N SER A 25 -24.30 -21.56 -13.84
CA SER A 25 -25.30 -21.69 -14.89
C SER A 25 -24.70 -21.51 -16.29
N GLU A 26 -24.73 -22.63 -17.00
CA GLU A 26 -24.44 -22.89 -18.41
C GLU A 26 -24.58 -21.67 -19.33
N ILE A 27 -23.58 -21.44 -20.19
CA ILE A 27 -23.73 -20.64 -21.40
C ILE A 27 -23.32 -21.52 -22.59
N ASP A 28 -24.27 -21.61 -23.51
CA ASP A 28 -24.32 -22.39 -24.73
C ASP A 28 -23.04 -22.38 -25.58
N LEU A 29 -22.65 -23.59 -25.99
CA LEU A 29 -21.83 -23.82 -27.17
C LEU A 29 -22.68 -23.59 -28.41
N THR A 30 -22.51 -22.46 -29.11
CA THR A 30 -22.59 -22.38 -30.60
C THR A 30 -22.37 -20.95 -31.12
N ARG A 31 -21.13 -20.61 -31.49
CA ARG A 31 -20.86 -19.90 -32.76
C ARG A 31 -19.40 -20.00 -33.16
N ALA A 32 -19.21 -20.44 -34.38
CA ALA A 32 -17.97 -20.91 -34.97
C ALA A 32 -17.05 -19.79 -35.46
N ALA A 33 -15.74 -20.12 -35.47
CA ALA A 33 -14.78 -19.90 -36.55
C ALA A 33 -14.49 -18.45 -37.03
N SER A 34 -13.28 -17.98 -36.74
CA SER A 34 -12.26 -17.84 -37.79
C SER A 34 -10.85 -18.03 -37.21
N ALA A 35 -10.10 -18.93 -37.82
CA ALA A 35 -8.72 -19.25 -37.49
C ALA A 35 -7.81 -18.51 -38.48
N ALA A 36 -7.09 -17.47 -38.03
CA ALA A 36 -5.89 -16.95 -38.68
C ALA A 36 -5.21 -15.89 -37.78
N ALA A 37 -4.27 -16.32 -36.93
CA ALA A 37 -3.04 -15.60 -36.55
C ALA A 37 -2.43 -16.25 -35.29
N LEU A 38 -1.64 -17.30 -35.49
CA LEU A 38 -0.67 -17.77 -34.51
C LEU A 38 0.56 -16.84 -34.56
N SER A 39 0.68 -15.92 -33.61
CA SER A 39 1.94 -15.28 -33.28
C SER A 39 1.99 -14.91 -31.79
N SER A 40 2.79 -15.70 -31.07
CA SER A 40 3.43 -15.40 -29.78
C SER A 40 2.77 -14.36 -28.86
N ALA A 41 1.79 -14.81 -28.08
CA ALA A 41 1.63 -14.34 -26.70
C ALA A 41 0.81 -15.39 -25.97
N LEU A 42 1.43 -16.07 -25.02
CA LEU A 42 0.64 -16.73 -23.97
C LEU A 42 -0.26 -15.64 -23.38
N PRO A 43 -1.59 -15.83 -23.32
CA PRO A 43 -2.42 -14.94 -22.54
C PRO A 43 -2.00 -15.18 -21.09
N VAL A 44 -1.16 -14.29 -20.56
CA VAL A 44 -1.10 -14.09 -19.12
C VAL A 44 -2.44 -13.47 -18.80
N GLU A 45 -3.42 -14.34 -18.53
CA GLU A 45 -4.68 -13.96 -17.93
C GLU A 45 -4.33 -13.14 -16.69
N ASP A 46 -4.47 -11.82 -16.81
CA ASP A 46 -4.37 -10.88 -15.71
C ASP A 46 -5.49 -11.22 -14.73
N SER A 47 -5.19 -12.19 -13.88
CA SER A 47 -5.95 -12.51 -12.68
C SER A 47 -5.83 -11.30 -11.78
N LYS A 48 -6.62 -10.26 -12.06
CA LYS A 48 -6.76 -9.04 -11.28
C LYS A 48 -6.90 -9.48 -9.82
N GLY A 49 -5.81 -9.30 -9.09
CA GLY A 49 -5.55 -10.02 -7.84
C GLY A 49 -6.74 -9.89 -6.90
N LYS A 50 -7.37 -11.02 -6.59
CA LYS A 50 -8.33 -11.12 -5.49
C LYS A 50 -7.66 -10.52 -4.26
N GLY A 51 -8.16 -9.38 -3.78
CA GLY A 51 -7.55 -8.57 -2.73
C GLY A 51 -7.05 -9.44 -1.58
N ARG A 52 -5.73 -9.64 -1.54
CA ARG A 52 -5.09 -10.41 -0.48
C ARG A 52 -4.91 -9.44 0.69
N ASN A 53 -5.46 -9.78 1.85
CA ASN A 53 -5.24 -9.00 3.06
C ASN A 53 -3.78 -9.20 3.51
N VAL A 54 -2.89 -8.37 2.98
CA VAL A 54 -1.45 -8.42 3.19
C VAL A 54 -1.01 -7.11 3.80
N GLN A 55 -0.32 -7.17 4.93
CA GLN A 55 0.23 -6.01 5.62
C GLN A 55 1.72 -6.28 5.83
N TRP A 56 2.56 -5.79 4.92
CA TRP A 56 4.00 -6.06 4.95
C TRP A 56 4.80 -4.79 5.17
N VAL A 57 5.97 -4.96 5.78
CA VAL A 57 6.93 -3.89 6.02
C VAL A 57 8.28 -4.31 5.44
N PHE A 58 8.85 -3.46 4.60
CA PHE A 58 10.16 -3.67 3.99
C PHE A 58 11.22 -2.92 4.79
N LEU A 59 12.20 -3.67 5.30
CA LEU A 59 13.32 -3.16 6.08
C LEU A 59 14.65 -3.47 5.37
N GLY A 60 15.62 -2.58 5.50
CA GLY A 60 16.99 -2.79 5.02
C GLY A 60 17.71 -1.51 4.61
N CYS A 61 19.01 -1.60 4.34
CA CYS A 61 19.87 -0.45 4.03
C CYS A 61 19.36 0.35 2.82
N PRO A 62 19.54 1.69 2.79
CA PRO A 62 19.22 2.48 1.61
C PRO A 62 20.03 1.98 0.39
N GLY A 63 19.47 2.05 -0.82
CA GLY A 63 20.17 1.66 -2.05
C GLY A 63 20.11 0.17 -2.42
N VAL A 64 19.66 -0.74 -1.55
CA VAL A 64 19.56 -2.19 -1.87
C VAL A 64 18.39 -2.58 -2.79
N GLY A 65 17.64 -1.58 -3.30
CA GLY A 65 16.54 -1.83 -4.23
C GLY A 65 15.19 -2.24 -3.60
N LYS A 66 14.99 -2.07 -2.28
CA LYS A 66 13.73 -2.40 -1.59
C LYS A 66 12.49 -1.84 -2.30
N GLY A 67 12.49 -0.55 -2.63
CA GLY A 67 11.39 0.09 -3.34
C GLY A 67 11.09 -0.56 -4.70
N THR A 68 12.11 -1.04 -5.41
CA THR A 68 11.93 -1.78 -6.67
C THR A 68 11.19 -3.10 -6.45
N TYR A 69 11.56 -3.87 -5.43
CA TYR A 69 10.88 -5.11 -5.09
C TYR A 69 9.47 -4.86 -4.51
N ALA A 70 9.32 -3.86 -3.65
CA ALA A 70 8.05 -3.48 -3.07
C ALA A 70 7.04 -3.03 -4.14
N ALA A 71 7.47 -2.26 -5.14
CA ALA A 71 6.63 -1.85 -6.26
C ALA A 71 6.20 -3.05 -7.13
N ARG A 72 7.13 -3.96 -7.47
CA ARG A 72 6.81 -5.18 -8.23
C ARG A 72 5.81 -6.05 -7.49
N LEU A 73 6.00 -6.19 -6.19
CA LEU A 73 5.14 -6.98 -5.34
C LEU A 73 3.77 -6.34 -5.13
N SER A 74 3.71 -5.02 -5.01
CA SER A 74 2.46 -4.24 -4.97
C SER A 74 1.62 -4.52 -6.21
N ASN A 75 2.23 -4.49 -7.40
CA ASN A 75 1.56 -4.84 -8.66
C ASN A 75 1.08 -6.30 -8.66
N LEU A 76 1.91 -7.23 -8.18
CA LEU A 76 1.59 -8.66 -8.16
C LEU A 76 0.45 -9.00 -7.17
N LEU A 77 0.43 -8.35 -6.02
CA LEU A 77 -0.54 -8.61 -4.95
C LEU A 77 -1.80 -7.75 -5.04
N GLY A 78 -1.78 -6.67 -5.83
CA GLY A 78 -2.86 -5.71 -5.94
C GLY A 78 -3.07 -4.92 -4.65
N VAL A 79 -1.98 -4.59 -3.94
CA VAL A 79 -2.01 -3.80 -2.69
C VAL A 79 -1.18 -2.53 -2.85
N PRO A 80 -1.56 -1.40 -2.22
CA PRO A 80 -0.80 -0.15 -2.29
C PRO A 80 0.61 -0.32 -1.72
N HIS A 81 1.59 0.22 -2.42
CA HIS A 81 2.93 0.45 -1.90
C HIS A 81 3.04 1.87 -1.36
N ILE A 82 3.34 2.00 -0.07
CA ILE A 82 3.43 3.27 0.63
C ILE A 82 4.87 3.44 1.12
N ALA A 83 5.64 4.24 0.37
CA ALA A 83 7.00 4.59 0.75
C ALA A 83 7.00 5.95 1.47
N THR A 84 7.61 6.01 2.66
CA THR A 84 7.67 7.26 3.44
C THR A 84 8.36 8.40 2.68
N GLY A 85 9.37 8.07 1.87
CA GLY A 85 10.06 9.05 1.03
C GLY A 85 9.14 9.66 -0.04
N ASP A 86 8.22 8.88 -0.61
CA ASP A 86 7.25 9.35 -1.59
C ASP A 86 6.19 10.23 -0.94
N LEU A 87 5.70 9.86 0.25
CA LEU A 87 4.76 10.69 1.02
C LEU A 87 5.33 12.09 1.30
N VAL A 88 6.60 12.16 1.73
CA VAL A 88 7.29 13.43 1.98
C VAL A 88 7.43 14.24 0.68
N ARG A 89 7.86 13.61 -0.43
CA ARG A 89 7.99 14.28 -1.73
C ARG A 89 6.66 14.81 -2.26
N GLN A 90 5.59 14.03 -2.10
CA GLN A 90 4.24 14.42 -2.50
C GLN A 90 3.74 15.60 -1.67
N GLU A 91 3.94 15.57 -0.35
CA GLU A 91 3.56 16.69 0.52
C GLU A 91 4.36 17.95 0.18
N LEU A 92 5.66 17.85 -0.09
CA LEU A 92 6.49 18.98 -0.53
C LEU A 92 6.02 19.60 -1.86
N SER A 93 5.44 18.79 -2.74
CA SER A 93 4.90 19.23 -4.02
C SER A 93 3.50 19.82 -3.89
N SER A 94 2.84 19.64 -2.74
CA SER A 94 1.52 20.20 -2.47
C SER A 94 1.63 21.68 -2.08
N HIS A 95 0.56 22.45 -2.32
CA HIS A 95 0.47 23.84 -1.90
C HIS A 95 -0.34 23.92 -0.60
N GLY A 96 0.33 23.83 0.55
CA GLY A 96 -0.32 23.87 1.86
C GLY A 96 0.60 24.34 2.99
N PRO A 97 0.04 24.69 4.16
CA PRO A 97 0.84 25.16 5.30
C PRO A 97 1.77 24.08 5.86
N LEU A 98 1.46 22.80 5.66
CA LEU A 98 2.34 21.68 6.01
C LEU A 98 3.52 21.57 5.05
N SER A 99 3.33 21.82 3.75
CA SER A 99 4.40 21.72 2.76
C SER A 99 5.47 22.80 2.95
N SER A 100 5.09 24.03 3.29
CA SER A 100 6.04 25.10 3.63
C SER A 100 6.91 24.74 4.84
N LYS A 101 6.29 24.24 5.93
CA LYS A 101 7.01 23.78 7.12
C LYS A 101 7.95 22.62 6.81
N LEU A 102 7.50 21.68 5.99
CA LEU A 102 8.28 20.52 5.60
C LEU A 102 9.48 20.93 4.73
N ALA A 103 9.28 21.88 3.81
CA ALA A 103 10.34 22.44 2.98
C ALA A 103 11.41 23.15 3.83
N GLU A 104 11.02 23.93 4.83
CA GLU A 104 11.96 24.56 5.77
C GLU A 104 12.82 23.53 6.51
N ILE A 105 12.21 22.47 7.03
CA ILE A 105 12.92 21.38 7.74
C ILE A 105 13.94 20.70 6.82
N VAL A 106 13.51 20.36 5.60
CA VAL A 106 14.35 19.68 4.60
C VAL A 106 15.48 20.58 4.14
N ASN A 107 15.21 21.86 3.88
CA ASN A 107 16.23 22.85 3.48
C ASN A 107 17.27 23.09 4.58
N GLN A 108 16.88 22.97 5.85
CA GLN A 108 17.79 23.06 6.99
C GLN A 108 18.57 21.75 7.24
N GLY A 109 18.35 20.70 6.44
CA GLY A 109 18.96 19.38 6.65
C GLY A 109 18.54 18.70 7.95
N LYS A 110 17.41 19.14 8.55
CA LYS A 110 16.91 18.58 9.80
C LYS A 110 16.11 17.31 9.54
N LEU A 111 16.11 16.43 10.55
CA LEU A 111 15.27 15.23 10.52
C LEU A 111 13.80 15.61 10.65
N ILE A 112 12.97 15.03 9.79
CA ILE A 112 11.52 15.18 9.85
C ILE A 112 11.02 14.48 11.12
N SER A 113 10.15 15.13 11.89
CA SER A 113 9.62 14.57 13.13
C SER A 113 8.72 13.37 12.87
N ASP A 114 8.73 12.41 13.80
CA ASP A 114 7.89 11.21 13.73
C ASP A 114 6.41 11.56 13.55
N GLU A 115 5.93 12.62 14.22
CA GLU A 115 4.53 13.08 14.15
C GLU A 115 4.11 13.47 12.73
N ILE A 116 4.96 14.17 11.98
CA ILE A 116 4.68 14.54 10.59
C ILE A 116 4.59 13.28 9.74
N ILE A 117 5.55 12.36 9.88
CA ILE A 117 5.56 11.10 9.14
C ILE A 117 4.31 10.26 9.43
N ILE A 118 3.90 10.17 10.70
CA ILE A 118 2.72 9.42 11.12
C ILE A 118 1.44 10.06 10.55
N ASN A 119 1.35 11.39 10.52
CA ASN A 119 0.20 12.08 9.93
C ASN A 119 0.09 11.81 8.43
N LEU A 120 1.20 11.92 7.69
CA LEU A 120 1.23 11.62 6.25
C LEU A 120 0.87 10.17 5.97
N LEU A 121 1.41 9.24 6.75
CA LEU A 121 1.13 7.82 6.62
C LEU A 121 -0.34 7.49 6.93
N SER A 122 -0.89 8.08 7.99
CA SER A 122 -2.30 7.88 8.38
C SER A 122 -3.24 8.34 7.27
N LYS A 123 -2.99 9.53 6.70
CA LYS A 123 -3.77 10.06 5.58
C LYS A 123 -3.73 9.13 4.36
N SER A 124 -2.54 8.66 3.97
CA SER A 124 -2.38 7.75 2.84
C SER A 124 -3.12 6.42 3.05
N LEU A 125 -3.02 5.85 4.26
CA LEU A 125 -3.72 4.61 4.58
C LEU A 125 -5.25 4.79 4.67
N GLU A 126 -5.73 5.96 5.10
CA GLU A 126 -7.16 6.32 5.11
C GLU A 126 -7.71 6.43 3.68
N GLU A 127 -6.96 7.08 2.79
CA GLU A 127 -7.30 7.17 1.37
C GLU A 127 -7.34 5.79 0.70
N SER A 128 -6.36 4.93 0.98
CA SER A 128 -6.35 3.53 0.54
C SER A 128 -7.55 2.74 1.07
N GLN A 129 -7.87 2.91 2.35
CA GLN A 129 -9.03 2.24 2.96
C GLN A 129 -10.34 2.72 2.34
N ALA A 130 -10.48 4.02 2.07
CA ALA A 130 -11.65 4.59 1.42
C ALA A 130 -11.85 4.07 -0.01
N LYS A 131 -10.77 3.67 -0.70
CA LYS A 131 -10.81 2.99 -2.01
C LYS A 131 -11.15 1.51 -1.91
N GLY A 132 -11.33 0.96 -0.70
CA GLY A 132 -11.65 -0.44 -0.46
C GLY A 132 -10.42 -1.36 -0.48
N GLU A 133 -9.21 -0.82 -0.36
CA GLU A 133 -7.99 -1.62 -0.29
C GLU A 133 -7.92 -2.34 1.07
N THR A 134 -7.57 -3.63 1.05
CA THR A 134 -7.59 -4.52 2.22
C THR A 134 -6.20 -4.90 2.72
N GLY A 135 -5.16 -4.28 2.17
CA GLY A 135 -3.77 -4.51 2.54
C GLY A 135 -2.88 -3.34 2.13
N PHE A 136 -1.60 -3.38 2.50
CA PHE A 136 -0.59 -2.41 2.12
C PHE A 136 0.84 -2.97 2.29
N ILE A 137 1.80 -2.35 1.60
CA ILE A 137 3.23 -2.58 1.79
C ILE A 137 3.86 -1.26 2.23
N LEU A 138 4.49 -1.23 3.40
CA LEU A 138 5.26 -0.07 3.89
C LEU A 138 6.73 -0.20 3.54
N ASP A 139 7.31 0.83 2.93
CA ASP A 139 8.77 0.95 2.75
C ASP A 139 9.29 2.19 3.48
N GLY A 140 10.28 1.97 4.36
CA GLY A 140 10.97 3.04 5.06
C GLY A 140 10.33 3.50 6.37
N PHE A 141 9.32 2.78 6.88
CA PHE A 141 8.73 2.93 8.23
C PHE A 141 8.42 1.55 8.81
N PRO A 142 8.75 1.24 10.07
CA PRO A 142 9.43 2.09 11.05
C PRO A 142 10.96 2.08 10.88
N ARG A 143 11.61 3.20 11.24
CA ARG A 143 13.07 3.36 11.32
C ARG A 143 13.60 3.42 12.76
N THR A 144 12.73 3.67 13.73
CA THR A 144 13.07 3.78 15.15
C THR A 144 12.18 2.86 15.98
N VAL A 145 12.62 2.51 17.18
CA VAL A 145 11.84 1.68 18.13
C VAL A 145 10.50 2.35 18.47
N ARG A 146 10.52 3.66 18.74
CA ARG A 146 9.30 4.45 18.98
C ARG A 146 8.30 4.34 17.83
N GLN A 147 8.75 4.39 16.57
CA GLN A 147 7.86 4.22 15.42
C GLN A 147 7.26 2.81 15.36
N ALA A 148 8.03 1.78 15.73
CA ALA A 148 7.54 0.41 15.79
C ALA A 148 6.48 0.23 16.89
N GLU A 149 6.66 0.82 18.07
CA GLU A 149 5.66 0.82 19.15
C GLU A 149 4.36 1.49 18.72
N ILE A 150 4.46 2.59 17.96
CA ILE A 150 3.30 3.30 17.41
C ILE A 150 2.59 2.44 16.35
N LEU A 151 3.35 1.74 15.50
CA LEU A 151 2.82 0.83 14.49
C LEU A 151 2.08 -0.36 15.12
N GLU A 152 2.67 -0.97 16.15
CA GLU A 152 2.08 -2.11 16.86
C GLU A 152 0.85 -1.70 17.69
N GLY A 153 0.83 -0.44 18.16
CA GLY A 153 -0.33 0.13 18.83
C GLY A 153 -0.26 0.15 20.34
N GLY A 154 0.92 0.41 20.92
CA GLY A 154 1.13 0.94 22.27
C GLY A 154 0.48 0.25 23.49
N ASN A 155 -0.35 -0.78 23.33
CA ASN A 155 -1.14 -1.39 24.41
C ASN A 155 -0.94 -2.91 24.46
N ARG A 156 0.25 -3.32 24.90
CA ARG A 156 0.45 -4.61 25.56
C ARG A 156 0.83 -4.35 27.02
N HIS A 157 -0.13 -3.89 27.81
CA HIS A 157 -0.12 -4.02 29.26
C HIS A 157 -1.38 -4.79 29.66
#